data_AF-A0A6N2ZA30-F1
#
_entry.id   AF-A0A6N2ZA30-F1
#
_cell.length_a   1.000
_cell.length_b   1.000
_cell.length_c   1.000
_cell.angle_alpha   90.00
_cell.angle_beta   90.00
_cell.angle_gamma   90.00
#
_symmetry.space_group_name_H-M   'P 1'
#
loop_
_entity.id
_entity.type
_entity.pdbx_description
1 polymer ?
#
loop_
_entity_poly.entity_id
_entity_poly.type
_entity_poly.pdbx_seq_one_letter_code
_entity_poly.pdbx_strand_id
1 'polypeptide(L)'
;MIQMINKLKKNQKGFTLVELIVVLVILAILAAFTIPAMLGFINDARAKAFVSQTREVYMAYQAAISDVTSGAGYDAGTFTASSGAATPDPAETSDTNKANVAWKIQQSAMNKLVGDVVTDNGLRTKGDIEYKVTVAGKQITEVKFFSGDYTITLVPDGVTGSGVTTEKGKHL
;
A
#
# COMPACT_ATOMS: atom_id res chain seq x y z
N MET A 1 51.04 -24.49 -34.98
CA MET A 1 49.81 -24.59 -34.16
C MET A 1 48.75 -23.52 -34.51
N ILE A 2 48.76 -22.92 -35.72
CA ILE A 2 47.88 -21.78 -36.09
C ILE A 2 46.74 -22.20 -37.04
N GLN A 3 46.81 -23.39 -37.65
CA GLN A 3 45.83 -23.82 -38.67
C GLN A 3 44.45 -24.22 -38.11
N MET A 4 44.34 -24.47 -36.79
CA MET A 4 43.06 -24.88 -36.16
C MET A 4 42.08 -23.69 -35.98
N ILE A 5 42.59 -22.46 -35.83
CA ILE A 5 41.76 -21.27 -35.58
C ILE A 5 41.01 -20.81 -36.85
N ASN A 6 41.59 -21.02 -38.04
CA ASN A 6 40.96 -20.62 -39.31
C ASN A 6 39.79 -21.51 -39.76
N LYS A 7 39.66 -22.74 -39.23
CA LYS A 7 38.49 -23.60 -39.50
C LYS A 7 37.24 -23.18 -38.73
N LEU A 8 37.39 -22.51 -37.59
CA LEU A 8 36.26 -22.05 -36.76
C LEU A 8 35.56 -20.81 -37.33
N LYS A 9 36.26 -19.96 -38.09
CA LYS A 9 35.68 -18.76 -38.74
C LYS A 9 34.84 -19.05 -40.00
N LYS A 10 34.98 -20.23 -40.62
CA LYS A 10 34.27 -20.57 -41.88
C LYS A 10 32.84 -21.08 -41.70
N ASN A 11 32.41 -21.37 -40.46
CA ASN A 11 31.07 -21.88 -40.15
C ASN A 11 30.14 -20.85 -39.47
N GLN A 12 30.48 -19.56 -39.54
CA GLN A 12 29.61 -18.48 -39.07
C GLN A 12 28.67 -18.10 -40.22
N LYS A 13 27.65 -18.92 -40.49
CA LYS A 13 26.51 -18.48 -41.31
C LYS A 13 25.77 -17.42 -40.49
N GLY A 14 26.05 -16.15 -40.79
CA GLY A 14 25.44 -15.02 -40.11
C GLY A 14 23.92 -14.97 -40.35
N PHE A 15 23.18 -14.58 -39.33
CA PHE A 15 21.75 -14.28 -39.41
C PHE A 15 21.54 -13.22 -40.50
N THR A 16 20.60 -13.42 -41.41
CA THR A 16 20.33 -12.42 -42.44
C THR A 16 19.58 -11.24 -41.81
N LEU A 17 19.85 -10.03 -42.28
CA LEU A 17 19.09 -8.86 -41.84
C LEU A 17 17.59 -9.04 -42.08
N VAL A 18 17.23 -9.74 -43.17
CA VAL A 18 15.83 -10.03 -43.54
C VAL A 18 15.14 -10.91 -42.49
N GLU A 19 15.81 -11.93 -41.97
CA GLU A 19 15.25 -12.75 -40.88
C GLU A 19 15.00 -11.92 -39.62
N LEU A 20 15.87 -10.93 -39.34
CA LEU A 20 15.74 -10.08 -38.16
C LEU A 20 14.59 -9.08 -38.30
N ILE A 21 14.42 -8.46 -39.47
CA ILE A 21 13.34 -7.49 -39.67
C ILE A 21 11.96 -8.15 -39.61
N VAL A 22 11.81 -9.37 -40.16
CA VAL A 22 10.51 -10.06 -40.16
C VAL A 22 10.07 -10.39 -38.73
N VAL A 23 11.02 -10.84 -37.89
CA VAL A 23 10.75 -11.11 -36.47
C VAL A 23 10.37 -9.83 -35.73
N LEU A 24 11.09 -8.73 -35.93
CA LEU A 24 10.76 -7.44 -35.30
C LEU A 24 9.39 -6.91 -35.73
N VAL A 25 9.01 -7.10 -37.00
CA VAL A 25 7.67 -6.71 -37.49
C VAL A 25 6.58 -7.52 -36.78
N ILE A 26 6.74 -8.84 -36.65
CA ILE A 26 5.77 -9.68 -35.95
C ILE A 26 5.69 -9.28 -34.46
N LEU A 27 6.82 -9.06 -33.79
CA LEU A 27 6.86 -8.61 -32.40
C LEU A 27 6.20 -7.24 -32.22
N ALA A 28 6.39 -6.31 -33.16
CA ALA A 28 5.77 -4.99 -33.12
C ALA A 28 4.23 -5.08 -33.19
N ILE A 29 3.70 -5.93 -34.08
CA ILE A 29 2.25 -6.15 -34.22
C ILE A 29 1.68 -6.78 -32.95
N LEU A 30 2.35 -7.81 -32.39
CA LEU A 30 1.91 -8.46 -31.16
C LEU A 30 1.96 -7.50 -29.95
N ALA A 31 3.03 -6.70 -29.85
CA ALA A 31 3.19 -5.73 -28.78
C ALA A 31 2.10 -4.64 -28.83
N ALA A 32 1.69 -4.20 -30.03
CA ALA A 32 0.67 -3.16 -30.20
C ALA A 32 -0.67 -3.52 -29.54
N PHE A 33 -1.09 -4.79 -29.59
CA PHE A 33 -2.31 -5.25 -28.94
C PHE A 33 -2.10 -5.66 -27.48
N THR A 34 -0.93 -6.23 -27.16
CA THR A 34 -0.67 -6.80 -25.84
C THR A 34 -0.40 -5.71 -24.78
N ILE A 35 0.31 -4.63 -25.14
CA ILE A 35 0.69 -3.58 -24.19
C ILE A 35 -0.54 -2.89 -23.56
N PRO A 36 -1.54 -2.41 -24.33
CA PRO A 36 -2.73 -1.78 -23.74
C PRO A 36 -3.50 -2.70 -22.79
N ALA A 37 -3.65 -3.98 -23.16
CA ALA A 37 -4.33 -4.97 -22.31
C ALA A 37 -3.56 -5.22 -21.00
N MET A 38 -2.22 -5.31 -21.08
CA MET A 38 -1.36 -5.50 -19.91
C MET A 38 -1.42 -4.31 -18.94
N LEU A 39 -1.52 -3.08 -19.44
CA LEU A 39 -1.67 -1.88 -18.59
C LEU A 39 -2.96 -1.93 -17.74
N GLY A 40 -4.07 -2.45 -18.30
CA GLY A 40 -5.32 -2.67 -17.56
C GLY A 40 -5.16 -3.66 -16.40
N PHE A 41 -4.51 -4.80 -16.65
CA PHE A 41 -4.25 -5.80 -15.63
C PHE A 41 -3.31 -5.31 -14.52
N ILE A 42 -2.29 -4.52 -14.87
CA ILE A 42 -1.38 -3.92 -13.88
C ILE A 42 -2.15 -2.96 -12.96
N ASN A 43 -3.06 -2.15 -13.50
CA ASN A 43 -3.87 -1.24 -12.69
C ASN A 43 -4.80 -1.99 -11.73
N ASP A 44 -5.47 -3.05 -12.20
CA ASP A 44 -6.32 -3.89 -11.34
C ASP A 44 -5.51 -4.63 -10.27
N ALA A 45 -4.34 -5.17 -10.63
CA ALA A 45 -3.43 -5.82 -9.69
C ALA A 45 -2.93 -4.85 -8.61
N ARG A 46 -2.60 -3.59 -8.99
CA ARG A 46 -2.24 -2.53 -8.04
C ARG A 46 -3.40 -2.19 -7.12
N ALA A 47 -4.60 -1.99 -7.66
CA ALA A 47 -5.80 -1.70 -6.86
C ALA A 47 -6.05 -2.81 -5.82
N LYS A 48 -5.95 -4.08 -6.23
CA LYS A 48 -6.09 -5.23 -5.31
C LYS A 48 -5.00 -5.27 -4.25
N ALA A 49 -3.75 -4.97 -4.60
CA ALA A 49 -2.65 -4.87 -3.64
C ALA A 49 -2.93 -3.81 -2.58
N PHE A 50 -3.41 -2.62 -2.99
CA PHE A 50 -3.76 -1.55 -2.06
C PHE A 50 -4.95 -1.91 -1.15
N VAL A 51 -5.95 -2.64 -1.67
CA VAL A 51 -7.04 -3.17 -0.84
C VAL A 51 -6.49 -4.13 0.22
N SER A 52 -5.53 -4.99 -0.13
CA SER A 52 -4.88 -5.87 0.84
C SER A 52 -4.14 -5.09 1.92
N GLN A 53 -3.38 -4.06 1.54
CA GLN A 53 -2.68 -3.19 2.48
C GLN A 53 -3.64 -2.41 3.39
N THR A 54 -4.77 -1.94 2.86
CA THR A 54 -5.82 -1.29 3.65
C THR A 54 -6.38 -2.23 4.73
N ARG A 55 -6.55 -3.52 4.41
CA ARG A 55 -6.99 -4.52 5.37
C ARG A 55 -5.94 -4.80 6.44
N GLU A 56 -4.66 -4.75 6.09
CA GLU A 56 -3.56 -4.86 7.05
C GLU A 56 -3.59 -3.71 8.07
N VAL A 57 -3.77 -2.46 7.59
CA VAL A 57 -3.99 -1.29 8.46
C VAL A 57 -5.19 -1.49 9.38
N TYR A 58 -6.33 -1.93 8.83
CA TYR A 58 -7.53 -2.20 9.61
C TYR A 58 -7.28 -3.23 10.72
N MET A 59 -6.64 -4.36 10.40
CA MET A 59 -6.33 -5.42 11.37
C MET A 59 -5.37 -4.95 12.47
N ALA A 60 -4.34 -4.19 12.09
CA ALA A 60 -3.37 -3.65 13.06
C ALA A 60 -4.04 -2.69 14.05
N TYR A 61 -4.92 -1.80 13.57
CA TYR A 61 -5.68 -0.90 14.43
C TYR A 61 -6.70 -1.66 15.28
N GLN A 62 -7.37 -2.69 14.73
CA GLN A 62 -8.33 -3.47 15.50
C GLN A 62 -7.66 -4.22 16.66
N ALA A 63 -6.48 -4.79 16.40
CA ALA A 63 -5.66 -5.41 17.43
C ALA A 63 -5.16 -4.40 18.45
N ALA A 64 -4.70 -3.22 18.01
CA ALA A 64 -4.23 -2.17 18.92
C ALA A 64 -5.34 -1.61 19.82
N ILE A 65 -6.56 -1.41 19.28
CA ILE A 65 -7.73 -1.02 20.08
C ILE A 65 -8.01 -2.10 21.13
N SER A 66 -8.00 -3.38 20.74
CA SER A 66 -8.20 -4.49 21.67
C SER A 66 -7.14 -4.46 22.77
N ASP A 67 -5.86 -4.42 22.43
CA ASP A 67 -4.75 -4.48 23.40
C ASP A 67 -4.79 -3.30 24.39
N VAL A 68 -5.02 -2.09 23.90
CA VAL A 68 -5.01 -0.87 24.73
C VAL A 68 -6.28 -0.74 25.57
N THR A 69 -7.43 -1.22 25.10
CA THR A 69 -8.71 -1.07 25.81
C THR A 69 -9.15 -2.30 26.62
N SER A 70 -8.39 -3.41 26.58
CA SER A 70 -8.69 -4.65 27.32
C SER A 70 -8.44 -4.56 28.83
N GLY A 71 -7.71 -3.56 29.30
CA GLY A 71 -7.45 -3.33 30.72
C GLY A 71 -7.95 -1.97 31.18
N ALA A 72 -8.93 -1.96 32.10
CA ALA A 72 -9.36 -0.81 32.90
C ALA A 72 -9.94 0.41 32.15
N GLY A 73 -11.24 0.41 31.86
CA GLY A 73 -12.06 1.64 31.79
C GLY A 73 -11.72 2.67 30.69
N TYR A 74 -10.80 2.36 29.78
CA TYR A 74 -10.46 3.23 28.67
C TYR A 74 -11.48 3.09 27.55
N ASP A 75 -12.28 4.16 27.36
CA ASP A 75 -13.03 4.37 26.13
C ASP A 75 -12.09 5.06 25.14
N ALA A 76 -11.87 4.42 23.98
CA ALA A 76 -11.08 5.00 22.91
C ALA A 76 -11.70 6.30 22.37
N GLY A 77 -12.99 6.56 22.66
CA GLY A 77 -13.68 7.77 22.23
C GLY A 77 -13.68 7.90 20.71
N THR A 78 -13.86 9.12 20.20
CA THR A 78 -13.76 9.38 18.76
C THR A 78 -12.39 9.96 18.44
N PHE A 79 -11.63 9.31 17.57
CA PHE A 79 -10.36 9.85 17.09
C PHE A 79 -10.09 9.48 15.63
N THR A 80 -9.26 10.28 14.96
CA THR A 80 -8.73 9.99 13.63
C THR A 80 -7.21 9.87 13.74
N ALA A 81 -6.66 8.71 13.39
CA ALA A 81 -5.23 8.49 13.32
C ALA A 81 -4.77 8.53 11.86
N SER A 82 -3.54 9.03 11.62
CA SER A 82 -2.95 9.05 10.28
C SER A 82 -1.46 8.71 10.32
N SER A 83 -0.93 8.22 9.19
CA SER A 83 0.50 7.87 9.07
C SER A 83 1.46 9.06 9.27
N GLY A 84 0.96 10.30 9.21
CA GLY A 84 1.72 11.53 9.41
C GLY A 84 1.35 12.32 10.67
N ALA A 85 0.53 11.79 11.57
CA ALA A 85 0.19 12.51 12.80
C ALA A 85 1.46 12.73 13.62
N ALA A 86 1.71 13.99 14.01
CA ALA A 86 2.81 14.31 14.92
C ALA A 86 2.63 13.53 16.22
N THR A 87 3.74 13.05 16.79
CA THR A 87 3.75 12.55 18.17
C THR A 87 3.17 13.66 19.06
N PRO A 88 2.07 13.43 19.80
CA PRO A 88 1.58 14.39 20.76
C PRO A 88 2.70 14.68 21.75
N ASP A 89 2.91 15.96 22.05
CA ASP A 89 3.79 16.36 23.14
C ASP A 89 3.23 15.73 24.44
N PRO A 90 3.99 14.88 25.15
CA PRO A 90 3.53 14.26 26.39
C PRO A 90 3.16 15.28 27.49
N ALA A 91 3.47 16.57 27.31
CA ALA A 91 3.13 17.64 28.25
C ALA A 91 1.76 18.31 28.03
N GLU A 92 1.05 18.10 26.91
CA GLU A 92 -0.18 18.84 26.57
C GLU A 92 -1.50 18.14 26.94
N THR A 93 -1.55 17.31 27.98
CA THR A 93 -2.83 16.64 28.34
C THR A 93 -3.04 16.51 29.85
N SER A 94 -3.56 17.57 30.47
CA SER A 94 -4.21 17.50 31.79
C SER A 94 -5.54 16.71 31.77
N ASP A 95 -5.99 16.23 30.60
CA ASP A 95 -7.08 15.24 30.44
C ASP A 95 -6.49 13.85 30.06
N THR A 96 -5.99 13.16 31.08
CA THR A 96 -4.98 12.10 30.99
C THR A 96 -5.45 10.76 30.39
N ASN A 97 -6.72 10.62 29.98
CA ASN A 97 -7.29 9.33 29.60
C ASN A 97 -7.72 9.17 28.13
N LYS A 98 -8.09 10.23 27.39
CA LYS A 98 -8.58 10.08 25.99
C LYS A 98 -7.49 10.30 24.94
N ALA A 99 -6.77 11.41 25.03
CA ALA A 99 -5.65 11.71 24.13
C ALA A 99 -4.48 10.70 24.30
N ASN A 100 -4.29 10.18 25.52
CA ASN A 100 -3.30 9.14 25.81
C ASN A 100 -3.67 7.78 25.19
N VAL A 101 -4.96 7.42 25.20
CA VAL A 101 -5.43 6.14 24.63
C VAL A 101 -5.39 6.14 23.11
N ALA A 102 -5.89 7.21 22.47
CA ALA A 102 -5.84 7.36 21.00
C ALA A 102 -4.40 7.26 20.48
N TRP A 103 -3.46 7.94 21.15
CA TRP A 103 -2.05 7.87 20.79
C TRP A 103 -1.43 6.49 21.02
N LYS A 104 -1.71 5.84 22.16
CA LYS A 104 -1.23 4.47 22.44
C LYS A 104 -1.74 3.45 21.43
N ILE A 105 -2.98 3.60 20.99
CA ILE A 105 -3.57 2.77 19.94
C ILE A 105 -2.84 3.01 18.63
N GLN A 106 -2.63 4.27 18.24
CA GLN A 106 -1.89 4.61 17.03
C GLN A 106 -0.46 4.04 17.06
N GLN A 107 0.29 4.25 18.14
CA GLN A 107 1.65 3.73 18.27
C GLN A 107 1.67 2.19 18.24
N SER A 108 0.76 1.54 18.96
CA SER A 108 0.67 0.08 18.97
C SER A 108 0.29 -0.48 17.60
N ALA A 109 -0.59 0.19 16.86
CA ALA A 109 -0.94 -0.19 15.50
C ALA A 109 0.25 -0.03 14.56
N MET A 110 0.97 1.10 14.62
CA MET A 110 2.16 1.34 13.81
C MET A 110 3.27 0.32 14.07
N ASN A 111 3.48 -0.10 15.31
CA ASN A 111 4.44 -1.16 15.63
C ASN A 111 4.04 -2.55 15.11
N LYS A 112 2.75 -2.77 14.85
CA LYS A 112 2.22 -4.02 14.28
C LYS A 112 2.24 -4.01 12.75
N LEU A 113 2.36 -2.85 12.12
CA LEU A 113 2.51 -2.72 10.68
C LEU A 113 3.96 -3.02 10.29
N VAL A 114 4.14 -3.72 9.17
CA VAL A 114 5.46 -4.15 8.70
C VAL A 114 5.58 -3.87 7.20
N GLY A 115 6.80 -3.61 6.73
CA GLY A 115 7.08 -3.47 5.29
C GLY A 115 6.57 -2.15 4.71
N ASP A 116 5.95 -2.23 3.52
CA ASP A 116 5.55 -1.04 2.76
C ASP A 116 4.40 -0.24 3.40
N VAL A 117 3.69 -0.82 4.37
CA VAL A 117 2.48 -0.24 5.00
C VAL A 117 2.81 0.66 6.22
N VAL A 118 4.11 0.88 6.49
CA VAL A 118 4.77 1.81 7.43
C VAL A 118 5.50 1.10 8.58
N THR A 119 6.83 1.27 8.61
CA THR A 119 7.70 1.00 9.76
C THR A 119 8.70 2.14 9.97
N ASP A 120 8.46 3.00 10.97
CA ASP A 120 9.38 3.28 12.10
C ASP A 120 9.14 4.66 12.76
N ASN A 121 9.44 4.67 14.05
CA ASN A 121 9.24 5.56 15.19
C ASN A 121 9.82 6.99 15.04
N GLY A 122 9.45 7.73 13.98
CA GLY A 122 9.92 9.10 13.77
C GLY A 122 9.69 9.59 12.35
N LEU A 123 8.43 9.92 12.05
CA LEU A 123 7.94 10.69 10.90
C LEU A 123 8.72 10.45 9.60
N ARG A 124 8.50 9.30 8.98
CA ARG A 124 8.79 9.10 7.56
C ARG A 124 7.52 8.66 6.83
N THR A 125 6.78 9.66 6.34
CA THR A 125 6.07 9.58 5.06
C THR A 125 7.10 9.32 3.97
N LYS A 126 7.58 8.07 3.86
CA LYS A 126 8.50 7.73 2.77
C LYS A 126 7.67 7.43 1.52
N GLY A 127 7.22 8.52 0.89
CA GLY A 127 7.09 8.59 -0.56
C GLY A 127 5.67 8.53 -1.11
N ASP A 128 4.89 7.49 -0.84
CA ASP A 128 3.68 7.26 -1.65
C ASP A 128 2.55 6.57 -0.90
N ILE A 129 2.61 6.42 0.44
CA ILE A 129 1.59 5.69 1.20
C ILE A 129 1.15 6.54 2.40
N GLU A 130 -0.09 7.03 2.35
CA GLU A 130 -0.77 7.70 3.46
C GLU A 130 -1.99 6.88 3.87
N TYR A 131 -2.34 6.88 5.15
CA TYR A 131 -3.62 6.32 5.59
C TYR A 131 -4.27 7.17 6.66
N LYS A 132 -5.60 7.08 6.76
CA LYS A 132 -6.42 7.68 7.81
C LYS A 132 -7.38 6.64 8.38
N VAL A 133 -7.34 6.44 9.69
CA VAL A 133 -8.24 5.53 10.40
C VAL A 133 -9.13 6.37 11.31
N THR A 134 -10.44 6.23 11.17
CA THR A 134 -11.43 6.86 12.04
C THR A 134 -12.01 5.81 12.97
N VAL A 135 -12.04 6.12 14.25
CA VAL A 135 -12.54 5.24 15.32
C VAL A 135 -13.63 6.00 16.08
N ALA A 136 -14.71 5.30 16.42
CA ALA A 136 -15.76 5.78 17.31
C ALA A 136 -16.01 4.76 18.43
N GLY A 137 -15.71 5.17 19.66
CA GLY A 137 -15.68 4.27 20.81
C GLY A 137 -14.62 3.20 20.60
N LYS A 138 -15.01 1.92 20.65
CA LYS A 138 -14.12 0.77 20.46
C LYS A 138 -14.13 0.19 19.04
N GLN A 139 -14.76 0.86 18.09
CA GLN A 139 -14.97 0.34 16.74
C GLN A 139 -14.38 1.26 15.70
N ILE A 140 -13.67 0.69 14.73
CA ILE A 140 -13.21 1.40 13.55
C ILE A 140 -14.42 1.69 12.67
N THR A 141 -14.58 2.93 12.23
CA THR A 141 -15.68 3.34 11.35
C THR A 141 -15.24 3.49 9.91
N GLU A 142 -13.96 3.81 9.68
CA GLU A 142 -13.43 4.02 8.33
C GLU A 142 -11.91 3.85 8.32
N VAL A 143 -11.37 3.21 7.28
CA VAL A 143 -9.94 3.22 6.95
C VAL A 143 -9.80 3.72 5.52
N LYS A 144 -9.07 4.82 5.33
CA LYS A 144 -8.66 5.34 4.03
C LYS A 144 -7.19 5.06 3.82
N PHE A 145 -6.83 4.51 2.68
CA PHE A 145 -5.47 4.28 2.23
C PHE A 145 -5.25 5.01 0.92
N PHE A 146 -4.12 5.71 0.82
CA PHE A 146 -3.76 6.57 -0.29
C PHE A 146 -2.43 6.08 -0.85
N SER A 147 -2.40 5.78 -2.15
CA SER A 147 -1.13 5.54 -2.83
C SER A 147 -1.13 5.97 -4.29
N GLY A 148 -0.24 6.91 -4.61
CA GLY A 148 -0.25 7.63 -5.88
C GLY A 148 -1.62 8.21 -6.20
N ASP A 149 -2.20 7.86 -7.35
CA ASP A 149 -3.53 8.32 -7.76
C ASP A 149 -4.69 7.55 -7.11
N TYR A 150 -4.46 6.52 -6.29
CA TYR A 150 -5.54 5.68 -5.77
C TYR A 150 -5.90 6.01 -4.32
N THR A 151 -7.20 6.16 -4.06
CA THR A 151 -7.78 6.17 -2.71
C THR A 151 -8.62 4.93 -2.52
N ILE A 152 -8.32 4.16 -1.48
CA ILE A 152 -9.07 2.98 -1.08
C ILE A 152 -9.77 3.32 0.23
N THR A 153 -11.09 3.22 0.27
CA THR A 153 -11.86 3.40 1.50
C THR A 153 -12.45 2.06 1.91
N LEU A 154 -12.13 1.62 3.12
CA LEU A 154 -12.71 0.45 3.76
C LEU A 154 -13.60 0.92 4.91
N VAL A 155 -14.89 0.63 4.79
CA VAL A 155 -15.88 0.84 5.85
C VAL A 155 -16.27 -0.55 6.38
N PRO A 156 -16.02 -0.84 7.67
CA PRO A 156 -16.31 -2.15 8.25
C PRO A 156 -17.80 -2.51 8.21
N ASP A 157 -18.08 -3.82 8.30
CA ASP A 157 -19.46 -4.33 8.34
C ASP A 157 -20.19 -3.83 9.59
N GLY A 158 -21.43 -3.37 9.42
CA GLY A 158 -22.24 -2.82 10.52
C GLY A 158 -22.16 -1.29 10.68
N VAL A 159 -21.42 -0.60 9.80
CA VAL A 159 -21.37 0.86 9.69
C VAL A 159 -22.09 1.27 8.40
N THR A 160 -22.91 2.34 8.41
CA THR A 160 -23.61 2.80 7.20
C THR A 160 -22.62 3.03 6.05
N GLY A 161 -22.83 2.36 4.92
CA GLY A 161 -21.91 2.41 3.77
C GLY A 161 -20.79 1.37 3.81
N SER A 162 -20.94 0.27 4.58
CA SER A 162 -20.01 -0.87 4.60
C SER A 162 -19.60 -1.33 3.21
N GLY A 163 -18.32 -1.61 3.06
CA GLY A 163 -17.73 -2.06 1.81
C GLY A 163 -16.31 -1.55 1.61
N VAL A 164 -15.70 -1.99 0.50
CA VAL A 164 -14.42 -1.46 0.04
C VAL A 164 -14.67 -0.74 -1.28
N THR A 165 -14.30 0.54 -1.34
CA THR A 165 -14.36 1.35 -2.55
C THR A 165 -12.94 1.73 -2.97
N THR A 166 -12.71 1.81 -4.28
CA THR A 166 -11.45 2.25 -4.87
C THR A 166 -11.74 3.37 -5.86
N GLU A 167 -11.20 4.56 -5.59
CA GLU A 167 -11.35 5.75 -6.42
C GLU A 167 -9.98 6.15 -7.00
N LYS A 168 -9.93 6.50 -8.29
CA LYS A 168 -8.72 7.02 -8.95
C LYS A 168 -8.82 8.54 -9.08
N GLY A 169 -7.77 9.27 -8.70
CA GLY A 169 -7.62 10.72 -8.89
C GLY A 169 -8.01 11.60 -7.71
N LYS A 170 -8.22 11.04 -6.51
CA LYS A 170 -8.55 11.81 -5.31
C LYS A 170 -7.38 11.75 -4.34
N HIS A 171 -6.67 12.87 -4.20
CA HIS A 171 -5.98 13.21 -2.97
C HIS A 171 -6.76 14.35 -2.31
N LEU A 172 -6.77 14.35 -0.98
CA LEU A 172 -7.55 15.27 -0.14
C LEU A 172 -7.35 16.75 -0.52
#